data_AF-A0A1Y3VNC2-F1
#
_entry.id   AF-A0A1Y3VNC2-F1
#
_cell.length_a   1.000
_cell.length_b   1.000
_cell.length_c   1.000
_cell.angle_alpha   90.00
_cell.angle_beta   90.00
_cell.angle_gamma   90.00
#
_symmetry.space_group_name_H-M   'P 1'
#
loop_
_entity.id
_entity.type
_entity.pdbx_description
1 polymer ?
#
loop_
_entity_poly.entity_id
_entity_poly.type
_entity_poly.pdbx_seq_one_letter_code
_entity_poly.pdbx_strand_id
1 'polypeptide(L)'
;MLSGGAVRLRAVEPEDAELLYEWENDPAVWAVSGTTEPFSREQIQRFIERQASGGDLLRTGQLRLMIEVPEPAGAAETGAAETGAAETGAAETGVAETGVAETGVAETGAAETGAAETEAEPGMTDEAKAANPNRTSRMFRTVGTIDLFEYDVLHGRAGIGILIYDRSDRGRGYAADAVETLCRYARERLRMHQLWCNVGAENEASLRLFRGLGFREIGRKRDWLWTPDGYGDEIMLQKILE
;
A
#
# COMPACT_ATOMS: atom_id res chain seq x y z
N MET A 1 7.34 -12.48 10.70
CA MET A 1 7.28 -12.81 9.27
C MET A 1 6.25 -13.92 9.08
N LEU A 2 5.29 -13.73 8.20
CA LEU A 2 4.21 -14.67 7.89
C LEU A 2 4.48 -15.28 6.51
N SER A 3 4.30 -16.59 6.37
CA SER A 3 4.60 -17.30 5.12
C SER A 3 3.30 -17.74 4.44
N GLY A 4 3.14 -17.33 3.18
CA GLY A 4 2.17 -17.87 2.23
C GLY A 4 2.80 -18.96 1.36
N GLY A 5 2.09 -19.38 0.31
CA GLY A 5 2.61 -20.33 -0.66
C GLY A 5 3.61 -19.72 -1.64
N ALA A 6 3.36 -18.48 -2.08
CA ALA A 6 4.13 -17.72 -3.05
C ALA A 6 4.70 -16.41 -2.48
N VAL A 7 4.13 -15.90 -1.38
CA VAL A 7 4.53 -14.64 -0.76
C VAL A 7 5.01 -14.81 0.67
N ARG A 8 5.70 -13.77 1.14
CA ARG A 8 6.09 -13.59 2.52
C ARG A 8 5.67 -12.21 2.99
N LEU A 9 4.98 -12.14 4.12
CA LEU A 9 4.58 -10.88 4.73
C LEU A 9 5.54 -10.55 5.88
N ARG A 10 6.16 -9.37 5.83
CA ARG A 10 7.08 -8.91 6.88
C ARG A 10 6.70 -7.53 7.37
N ALA A 11 7.20 -7.18 8.56
CA ALA A 11 7.06 -5.82 9.06
C ALA A 11 7.74 -4.84 8.10
N VAL A 12 7.24 -3.60 8.11
CA VAL A 12 7.92 -2.48 7.46
C VAL A 12 9.21 -2.18 8.20
N GLU A 13 10.30 -2.00 7.46
CA GLU A 13 11.62 -1.66 7.99
C GLU A 13 12.02 -0.24 7.53
N PRO A 14 12.96 0.44 8.21
CA PRO A 14 13.42 1.77 7.81
C PRO A 14 13.90 1.86 6.35
N GLU A 15 14.48 0.79 5.81
CA GLU A 15 14.96 0.74 4.43
C GLU A 15 13.84 0.72 3.38
N ASP A 16 12.58 0.47 3.79
CA ASP A 16 11.43 0.56 2.90
C ASP A 16 10.95 1.99 2.69
N ALA A 17 11.49 2.98 3.41
CA ALA A 17 11.03 4.37 3.37
C ALA A 17 11.06 4.98 1.97
N GLU A 18 12.12 4.74 1.19
CA GLU A 18 12.22 5.26 -0.17
C GLU A 18 11.16 4.63 -1.08
N LEU A 19 11.03 3.30 -0.98
CA LEU A 19 10.07 2.53 -1.76
C LEU A 19 8.62 2.95 -1.46
N LEU A 20 8.29 3.10 -0.17
CA LEU A 20 6.97 3.56 0.26
C LEU A 20 6.72 5.01 -0.15
N TYR A 21 7.72 5.88 -0.06
CA TYR A 21 7.61 7.25 -0.54
C TYR A 21 7.29 7.30 -2.03
N GLU A 22 7.97 6.49 -2.86
CA GLU A 22 7.66 6.40 -4.28
C GLU A 22 6.24 5.93 -4.54
N TRP A 23 5.81 4.85 -3.86
CA TRP A 23 4.49 4.25 -4.08
C TRP A 23 3.34 5.13 -3.63
N GLU A 24 3.46 5.74 -2.45
CA GLU A 24 2.41 6.59 -1.88
C GLU A 24 2.28 7.91 -2.65
N ASN A 25 3.31 8.32 -3.38
CA ASN A 25 3.32 9.54 -4.18
C ASN A 25 3.12 9.30 -5.68
N ASP A 26 2.85 8.07 -6.12
CA ASP A 26 2.51 7.79 -7.51
C ASP A 26 1.02 8.07 -7.79
N PRO A 27 0.68 9.12 -8.56
CA PRO A 27 -0.72 9.44 -8.86
C PRO A 27 -1.46 8.33 -9.61
N ALA A 28 -0.74 7.40 -10.27
CA ALA A 28 -1.33 6.27 -10.95
C ALA A 28 -1.99 5.26 -9.97
N VAL A 29 -1.67 5.32 -8.67
CA VAL A 29 -2.30 4.49 -7.64
C VAL A 29 -3.23 5.27 -6.70
N TRP A 30 -3.30 6.61 -6.80
CA TRP A 30 -4.11 7.43 -5.89
C TRP A 30 -5.61 7.22 -5.98
N ALA A 31 -6.12 6.93 -7.18
CA ALA A 31 -7.54 6.66 -7.43
C ALA A 31 -8.10 5.47 -6.61
N VAL A 32 -7.21 4.71 -5.98
CA VAL A 32 -7.53 3.45 -5.33
C VAL A 32 -6.85 3.31 -3.95
N SER A 33 -6.03 4.27 -3.53
CA SER A 33 -5.43 4.35 -2.19
C SER A 33 -6.12 5.37 -1.28
N GLY A 34 -7.00 6.23 -1.82
CA GLY A 34 -7.62 7.33 -1.07
C GLY A 34 -6.67 8.51 -0.80
N THR A 35 -5.49 8.53 -1.43
CA THR A 35 -4.49 9.59 -1.26
C THR A 35 -4.92 10.86 -2.00
N THR A 36 -5.14 11.96 -1.27
CA THR A 36 -5.55 13.25 -1.84
C THR A 36 -4.38 14.23 -2.01
N GLU A 37 -3.28 14.01 -1.32
CA GLU A 37 -2.08 14.84 -1.36
C GLU A 37 -0.81 13.99 -1.22
N PRO A 38 0.33 14.45 -1.77
CA PRO A 38 1.58 13.72 -1.65
C PRO A 38 2.08 13.67 -0.21
N PHE A 39 2.63 12.53 0.19
CA PHE A 39 3.33 12.36 1.46
C PHE A 39 4.76 12.86 1.37
N SER A 40 5.20 13.67 2.33
CA SER A 40 6.62 13.97 2.54
C SER A 40 7.39 12.75 3.04
N ARG A 41 8.71 12.73 2.80
CA ARG A 41 9.63 11.70 3.33
C ARG A 41 9.56 11.60 4.84
N GLU A 42 9.44 12.73 5.53
CA GLU A 42 9.32 12.78 6.99
C GLU A 42 8.02 12.12 7.48
N GLN A 43 6.89 12.31 6.78
CA GLN A 43 5.65 11.62 7.10
C GLN A 43 5.80 10.09 6.99
N ILE A 44 6.45 9.61 5.92
CA ILE A 44 6.72 8.18 5.71
C ILE A 44 7.66 7.65 6.81
N GLN A 45 8.75 8.34 7.11
CA GLN A 45 9.69 7.93 8.16
C GLN A 45 9.01 7.82 9.53
N ARG A 46 8.25 8.85 9.93
CA ARG A 46 7.49 8.83 11.19
C ARG A 46 6.46 7.71 11.23
N PHE A 47 5.82 7.39 10.11
CA PHE A 47 4.92 6.24 10.03
C PHE A 47 5.65 4.92 10.30
N ILE A 48 6.81 4.71 9.68
CA ILE A 48 7.62 3.50 9.88
C ILE A 48 8.10 3.39 11.32
N GLU A 49 8.60 4.48 11.91
CA GLU A 49 9.05 4.53 13.30
C GLU A 49 7.93 4.15 14.28
N ARG A 50 6.70 4.61 14.03
CA ARG A 50 5.53 4.25 14.85
C ARG A 50 5.21 2.76 14.80
N GLN A 51 5.30 2.15 13.62
CA GLN A 51 5.09 0.70 13.44
C GLN A 51 6.21 -0.09 14.13
N ALA A 52 7.46 0.32 13.96
CA ALA A 52 8.64 -0.34 14.52
C ALA A 52 8.69 -0.31 16.06
N SER A 53 8.12 0.73 16.67
CA SER A 53 8.07 0.90 18.13
C SER A 53 7.15 -0.11 18.85
N GLY A 54 6.46 -0.98 18.12
CA GLY A 54 5.63 -2.06 18.68
C GLY A 54 4.28 -1.60 19.24
N GLY A 55 3.35 -2.55 19.36
CA GLY A 55 1.99 -2.31 19.88
C GLY A 55 1.08 -1.51 18.93
N ASP A 56 1.48 -1.33 17.68
CA ASP A 56 0.84 -0.40 16.75
C ASP A 56 -0.63 -0.74 16.51
N LEU A 57 -0.95 -1.98 16.16
CA LEU A 57 -2.33 -2.37 15.87
C LEU A 57 -3.32 -2.09 17.02
N LEU A 58 -2.91 -2.24 18.28
CA LEU A 58 -3.78 -1.95 19.43
C LEU A 58 -3.82 -0.45 19.79
N ARG A 59 -2.80 0.31 19.39
CA ARG A 59 -2.63 1.72 19.73
C ARG A 59 -3.18 2.65 18.65
N THR A 60 -2.86 2.37 17.39
CA THR A 60 -3.23 3.17 16.21
C THR A 60 -4.37 2.54 15.42
N GLY A 61 -4.73 1.29 15.72
CA GLY A 61 -5.69 0.55 14.92
C GLY A 61 -5.13 0.10 13.57
N GLN A 62 -3.83 0.26 13.33
CA GLN A 62 -3.19 0.00 12.05
C GLN A 62 -2.03 -1.00 12.13
N LEU A 63 -1.86 -1.75 11.04
CA LEU A 63 -0.71 -2.61 10.79
C LEU A 63 -0.47 -2.66 9.29
N ARG A 64 0.74 -2.30 8.86
CA ARG A 64 1.20 -2.50 7.48
C ARG A 64 2.22 -3.61 7.43
N LEU A 65 2.12 -4.47 6.44
CA LEU A 65 3.12 -5.49 6.13
C LEU A 65 3.59 -5.33 4.69
N MET A 66 4.89 -5.51 4.47
CA MET A 66 5.48 -5.59 3.14
C MET A 66 5.25 -6.98 2.56
N ILE A 67 4.83 -7.04 1.29
CA ILE A 67 4.66 -8.28 0.53
C ILE A 67 5.95 -8.54 -0.24
N GLU A 68 6.61 -9.66 0.06
CA GLU A 68 7.80 -10.12 -0.63
C GLU A 68 7.54 -11.38 -1.43
N VAL A 69 8.22 -11.51 -2.56
CA VAL A 69 8.22 -12.71 -3.41
C VAL A 69 9.66 -13.14 -3.71
N PRO A 70 9.91 -14.44 -3.98
CA PRO A 70 11.23 -14.88 -4.42
C PRO A 70 11.68 -14.11 -5.67
N GLU A 71 12.94 -13.71 -5.71
CA GLU A 71 13.56 -13.20 -6.94
C GLU A 71 13.51 -14.32 -8.00
N PRO A 72 13.06 -14.04 -9.24
CA PRO A 72 13.12 -15.03 -10.31
C PRO A 72 14.59 -15.48 -10.49
N ALA A 73 14.81 -16.79 -10.45
CA ALA A 73 16.13 -17.38 -10.69
C ALA A 73 16.59 -17.00 -12.11
N GLY A 74 17.45 -15.97 -12.22
CA GLY A 74 17.89 -15.40 -13.49
C GLY A 74 18.17 -13.90 -13.49
N ALA A 75 17.73 -13.14 -12.48
CA ALA A 75 18.02 -11.70 -12.36
C ALA A 75 19.44 -11.39 -11.83
N ALA A 76 20.44 -12.18 -12.23
CA ALA A 76 21.85 -11.79 -12.11
C ALA A 76 22.21 -10.98 -13.37
N GLU A 77 22.30 -9.66 -13.19
CA GLU A 77 22.95 -8.68 -14.06
C GLU A 77 22.76 -8.82 -15.58
N THR A 78 21.80 -8.06 -16.13
CA THR A 78 21.95 -7.50 -17.49
C THR A 78 21.51 -6.05 -17.48
N GLY A 79 22.43 -5.16 -17.86
CA GLY A 79 22.20 -3.72 -17.94
C GLY A 79 21.10 -3.34 -18.92
N ALA A 80 20.49 -2.18 -18.64
CA ALA A 80 19.44 -1.58 -19.44
C ALA A 80 19.81 -1.46 -20.92
N ALA A 81 18.89 -1.85 -21.78
CA ALA A 81 18.77 -1.32 -23.13
C ALA A 81 17.37 -0.74 -23.26
N GLU A 82 17.29 0.59 -23.32
CA GLU A 82 16.09 1.31 -23.72
C GLU A 82 15.69 0.90 -25.14
N THR A 83 14.43 0.56 -25.34
CA THR A 83 13.76 0.77 -26.63
C THR A 83 12.32 1.19 -26.34
N GLY A 84 11.96 2.38 -26.79
CA GLY A 84 10.59 2.88 -26.74
C GLY A 84 9.76 2.41 -27.92
N ALA A 85 8.43 2.35 -27.73
CA ALA A 85 7.39 2.90 -28.60
C ALA A 85 6.00 2.49 -28.09
N ALA A 86 5.03 3.34 -28.39
CA ALA A 86 3.65 3.38 -27.92
C ALA A 86 2.75 2.22 -28.36
N GLU A 87 1.67 1.94 -27.63
CA GLU A 87 0.30 2.42 -27.92
C GLU A 87 -0.76 1.75 -27.03
N THR A 88 -1.69 2.58 -26.55
CA THR A 88 -3.10 2.36 -26.18
C THR A 88 -3.53 1.00 -25.60
N GLY A 89 -3.91 1.01 -24.31
CA GLY A 89 -4.72 -0.03 -23.68
C GLY A 89 -5.27 0.46 -22.34
N ALA A 90 -6.60 0.41 -22.18
CA ALA A 90 -7.34 0.88 -21.01
C ALA A 90 -6.72 0.37 -19.70
N ALA A 91 -6.49 1.30 -18.77
CA ALA A 91 -5.79 1.04 -17.52
C ALA A 91 -6.78 0.56 -16.45
N GLU A 92 -6.73 -0.73 -16.08
CA GLU A 92 -7.37 -1.24 -14.87
C GLU A 92 -6.38 -1.16 -13.71
N THR A 93 -6.53 -0.14 -12.86
CA THR A 93 -5.76 0.05 -11.63
C THR A 93 -6.50 -0.61 -10.47
N GLY A 94 -5.85 -1.58 -9.81
CA GLY A 94 -6.45 -2.36 -8.73
C GLY A 94 -5.75 -2.09 -7.40
N VAL A 95 -6.35 -1.26 -6.55
CA VAL A 95 -6.07 -1.18 -5.10
C VAL A 95 -7.43 -1.09 -4.40
N ALA A 96 -7.61 -1.79 -3.28
CA ALA A 96 -8.77 -1.57 -2.42
C ALA A 96 -8.43 -0.43 -1.46
N GLU A 97 -9.34 0.53 -1.31
CA GLU A 97 -9.06 1.77 -0.60
C GLU A 97 -8.59 1.48 0.83
N THR A 98 -7.36 1.88 1.10
CA THR A 98 -6.84 2.06 2.45
C THR A 98 -7.40 3.37 2.96
N GLY A 99 -8.26 3.32 3.98
CA GLY A 99 -8.48 4.51 4.79
C GLY A 99 -7.13 4.94 5.34
N VAL A 100 -6.62 6.08 4.88
CA VAL A 100 -5.52 6.76 5.57
C VAL A 100 -5.99 6.98 7.00
N ALA A 101 -5.26 6.49 8.00
CA ALA A 101 -5.52 6.92 9.38
C ALA A 101 -5.12 8.38 9.48
N GLU A 102 -6.08 9.24 9.23
CA GLU A 102 -6.19 10.50 9.93
C GLU A 102 -6.60 10.19 11.38
N THR A 103 -5.62 9.95 12.25
CA THR A 103 -5.83 10.21 13.68
C THR A 103 -4.85 11.29 14.10
N GLY A 104 -5.33 12.54 14.10
CA GLY A 104 -4.53 13.66 14.57
C GLY A 104 -5.07 15.07 14.37
N VAL A 105 -6.36 15.34 14.59
CA VAL A 105 -6.79 16.71 14.95
C VAL A 105 -6.66 16.88 16.46
N ALA A 106 -5.69 17.68 16.89
CA ALA A 106 -5.57 18.41 18.17
C ALA A 106 -4.15 19.03 18.19
N GLU A 107 -3.87 20.32 18.38
CA GLU A 107 -4.66 21.49 18.78
C GLU A 107 -3.99 22.76 18.21
N THR A 108 -4.80 23.81 18.06
CA THR A 108 -4.53 25.24 18.35
C THR A 108 -3.11 25.82 18.16
N GLY A 109 -3.02 26.88 17.34
CA GLY A 109 -1.89 27.80 17.42
C GLY A 109 -1.91 28.88 16.35
N ALA A 110 -2.08 30.12 16.79
CA ALA A 110 -2.22 31.33 16.00
C ALA A 110 -1.07 31.63 15.01
N ALA A 111 -1.47 32.02 13.80
CA ALA A 111 -1.20 33.30 13.14
C ALA A 111 0.26 33.83 12.95
N GLU A 112 0.47 34.28 11.70
CA GLU A 112 1.18 35.49 11.24
C GLU A 112 2.62 35.41 10.65
N THR A 113 2.63 35.56 9.31
CA THR A 113 3.40 36.54 8.48
C THR A 113 4.89 36.36 8.14
N GLY A 114 5.20 36.63 6.85
CA GLY A 114 6.49 37.14 6.33
C GLY A 114 7.13 36.27 5.23
N ALA A 115 6.84 36.50 3.94
CA ALA A 115 7.64 37.27 2.94
C ALA A 115 9.00 36.61 2.55
N ALA A 116 9.13 36.07 1.33
CA ALA A 116 9.85 36.64 0.15
C ALA A 116 11.40 36.71 0.35
N GLU A 117 12.32 36.38 -0.55
CA GLU A 117 12.36 36.23 -2.02
C GLU A 117 13.72 35.58 -2.43
N THR A 118 13.74 34.89 -3.58
CA THR A 118 14.80 34.65 -4.60
C THR A 118 16.31 34.65 -4.28
N GLU A 119 17.05 33.67 -4.86
CA GLU A 119 18.02 33.86 -5.97
C GLU A 119 18.72 32.54 -6.38
N ALA A 120 19.29 32.51 -7.59
CA ALA A 120 19.62 31.32 -8.39
C ALA A 120 21.09 30.81 -8.31
N GLU A 121 21.24 29.51 -8.60
CA GLU A 121 22.36 28.66 -9.10
C GLU A 121 23.57 29.35 -9.79
N PRO A 122 24.82 28.78 -9.89
CA PRO A 122 25.06 27.40 -10.35
C PRO A 122 26.37 26.63 -9.97
N GLY A 123 26.33 25.30 -10.13
CA GLY A 123 27.36 24.52 -10.83
C GLY A 123 28.34 23.64 -10.03
N MET A 124 28.32 22.32 -10.26
CA MET A 124 29.54 21.49 -10.42
C MET A 124 29.20 20.12 -11.06
N THR A 125 30.18 19.61 -11.80
CA THR A 125 30.25 18.51 -12.78
C THR A 125 30.14 17.08 -12.23
N ASP A 126 29.84 16.16 -13.17
CA ASP A 126 29.95 14.70 -13.10
C ASP A 126 31.10 14.15 -12.24
N GLU A 127 30.81 13.16 -11.40
CA GLU A 127 31.38 11.80 -11.47
C GLU A 127 30.98 10.93 -10.26
N ALA A 128 30.94 9.62 -10.51
CA ALA A 128 30.88 8.49 -9.56
C ALA A 128 29.51 8.07 -8.99
N LYS A 129 28.91 7.11 -9.72
CA LYS A 129 28.12 5.98 -9.16
C LYS A 129 28.70 5.52 -7.82
N ALA A 130 28.09 5.94 -6.71
CA ALA A 130 28.21 5.22 -5.45
C ALA A 130 27.21 4.05 -5.51
N ALA A 131 27.70 2.89 -5.97
CA ALA A 131 26.99 1.63 -5.83
C ALA A 131 26.64 1.42 -4.35
N ASN A 132 25.34 1.25 -4.09
CA ASN A 132 24.81 1.00 -2.75
C ASN A 132 25.50 -0.23 -2.12
N PRO A 133 26.21 -0.10 -0.99
CA PRO A 133 27.06 -1.16 -0.43
C PRO A 133 26.30 -2.34 0.21
N ASN A 134 24.98 -2.40 0.11
CA ASN A 134 24.16 -3.44 0.78
C ASN A 134 23.57 -4.49 -0.17
N ARG A 135 24.32 -4.86 -1.21
CA ARG A 135 23.94 -5.84 -2.24
C ARG A 135 24.18 -7.29 -1.80
N THR A 136 23.89 -7.59 -0.54
CA THR A 136 23.98 -8.93 0.05
C THR A 136 22.72 -9.70 -0.35
N SER A 137 22.88 -10.69 -1.23
CA SER A 137 21.86 -11.57 -1.85
C SER A 137 20.41 -11.42 -1.35
N ARG A 138 19.61 -10.54 -1.97
CA ARG A 138 18.16 -10.56 -1.75
C ARG A 138 17.60 -11.78 -2.49
N MET A 139 17.31 -12.85 -1.75
CA MET A 139 16.53 -14.00 -2.26
C MET A 139 15.07 -13.61 -2.52
N PHE A 140 14.64 -12.44 -2.04
CA PHE A 140 13.28 -11.94 -2.11
C PHE A 140 13.28 -10.45 -2.44
N ARG A 141 12.27 -10.01 -3.20
CA ARG A 141 11.97 -8.60 -3.45
C ARG A 141 10.59 -8.22 -2.99
N THR A 142 10.45 -6.96 -2.61
CA THR A 142 9.18 -6.36 -2.23
C THR A 142 8.37 -6.01 -3.48
N VAL A 143 7.09 -6.39 -3.50
CA VAL A 143 6.18 -6.16 -4.65
C VAL A 143 4.95 -5.35 -4.28
N GLY A 144 4.73 -5.09 -2.99
CA GLY A 144 3.56 -4.39 -2.53
C GLY A 144 3.42 -4.34 -1.01
N THR A 145 2.25 -3.91 -0.56
CA THR A 145 1.87 -3.79 0.85
C THR A 145 0.51 -4.43 1.09
N ILE A 146 0.29 -4.88 2.32
CA ILE A 146 -1.01 -5.32 2.81
C ILE A 146 -1.25 -4.75 4.20
N ASP A 147 -2.46 -4.28 4.43
CA ASP A 147 -2.81 -3.45 5.58
C ASP A 147 -3.98 -4.05 6.37
N LEU A 148 -3.90 -3.90 7.70
CA LEU A 148 -5.08 -3.85 8.56
C LEU A 148 -5.22 -2.42 9.07
N PHE A 149 -6.44 -1.88 9.04
CA PHE A 149 -6.74 -0.54 9.53
C PHE A 149 -8.06 -0.51 10.28
N GLU A 150 -8.30 0.57 11.02
CA GLU A 150 -9.51 0.74 11.86
C GLU A 150 -9.81 -0.48 12.73
N TYR A 151 -8.77 -1.05 13.35
CA TYR A 151 -8.97 -2.21 14.19
C TYR A 151 -9.82 -1.89 15.43
N ASP A 152 -11.01 -2.46 15.43
CA ASP A 152 -11.96 -2.43 16.53
C ASP A 152 -11.76 -3.67 17.39
N VAL A 153 -11.05 -3.49 18.51
CA VAL A 153 -10.72 -4.57 19.46
C VAL A 153 -11.98 -5.17 20.09
N LEU A 154 -12.99 -4.34 20.38
CA LEU A 154 -14.21 -4.78 21.05
C LEU A 154 -15.05 -5.69 20.16
N HIS A 155 -15.19 -5.31 18.88
CA HIS A 155 -15.99 -6.07 17.92
C HIS A 155 -15.15 -7.08 17.11
N GLY A 156 -13.84 -7.10 17.30
CA GLY A 156 -12.92 -8.01 16.62
C GLY A 156 -12.94 -7.84 15.10
N ARG A 157 -12.96 -6.61 14.59
CA ARG A 157 -13.00 -6.35 13.15
C ARG A 157 -11.97 -5.32 12.71
N ALA A 158 -11.48 -5.45 11.50
CA ALA A 158 -10.60 -4.47 10.88
C ALA A 158 -10.90 -4.35 9.38
N GLY A 159 -10.58 -3.19 8.82
CA GLY A 159 -10.46 -3.01 7.38
C GLY A 159 -9.22 -3.73 6.84
N ILE A 160 -9.27 -4.20 5.60
CA ILE A 160 -8.12 -4.77 4.88
C ILE A 160 -7.88 -4.00 3.59
N GLY A 161 -6.62 -3.59 3.38
CA GLY A 161 -6.14 -2.96 2.15
C GLY A 161 -5.01 -3.78 1.54
N ILE A 162 -4.86 -3.73 0.21
CA ILE A 162 -3.77 -4.40 -0.48
C ILE A 162 -3.36 -3.65 -1.74
N LEU A 163 -2.05 -3.51 -1.93
CA LEU A 163 -1.41 -2.97 -3.12
C LEU A 163 -0.40 -3.99 -3.65
N ILE A 164 -0.51 -4.33 -4.93
CA ILE A 164 0.59 -4.89 -5.72
C ILE A 164 1.01 -3.80 -6.70
N TYR A 165 2.16 -3.19 -6.44
CA TYR A 165 2.54 -1.94 -7.06
C TYR A 165 2.78 -2.11 -8.56
N ASP A 166 3.82 -2.87 -8.93
CA ASP A 166 4.19 -3.06 -10.32
C ASP A 166 3.16 -3.92 -11.07
N ARG A 167 2.77 -3.47 -12.26
CA ARG A 167 1.79 -4.18 -13.11
C ARG A 167 2.28 -5.56 -13.53
N SER A 168 3.60 -5.74 -13.71
CA SER A 168 4.21 -7.02 -14.09
C SER A 168 4.06 -8.10 -13.00
N ASP A 169 3.75 -7.71 -11.77
CA ASP A 169 3.50 -8.63 -10.65
C ASP A 169 2.04 -8.97 -10.42
N ARG A 170 1.13 -8.30 -11.13
CA ARG A 170 -0.31 -8.57 -11.05
C ARG A 170 -0.67 -9.82 -11.85
N GLY A 171 -1.78 -10.45 -11.49
CA GLY A 171 -2.24 -11.70 -12.12
C GLY A 171 -1.41 -12.95 -11.80
N ARG A 172 -0.38 -12.83 -10.94
CA ARG A 172 0.50 -13.95 -10.53
C ARG A 172 0.05 -14.68 -9.26
N GLY A 173 -1.11 -14.31 -8.71
CA GLY A 173 -1.65 -14.87 -7.46
C GLY A 173 -1.08 -14.29 -6.17
N TYR A 174 -0.12 -13.36 -6.24
CA TYR A 174 0.51 -12.77 -5.05
C TYR A 174 -0.48 -12.06 -4.12
N ALA A 175 -1.40 -11.28 -4.68
CA ALA A 175 -2.44 -10.61 -3.89
C ALA A 175 -3.34 -11.62 -3.17
N ALA A 176 -3.71 -12.72 -3.84
CA ALA A 176 -4.56 -13.74 -3.26
C ALA A 176 -3.89 -14.44 -2.09
N ASP A 177 -2.64 -14.89 -2.27
CA ASP A 177 -1.87 -15.55 -1.23
C ASP A 177 -1.54 -14.60 -0.05
N ALA A 178 -1.31 -13.31 -0.32
CA ALA A 178 -1.13 -12.30 0.71
C ALA A 178 -2.40 -12.12 1.57
N VAL A 179 -3.57 -11.96 0.94
CA VAL A 179 -4.85 -11.82 1.65
C VAL A 179 -5.20 -13.08 2.44
N GLU A 180 -5.00 -14.28 1.87
CA GLU A 180 -5.22 -15.54 2.59
C GLU A 180 -4.29 -15.67 3.80
N THR A 181 -3.01 -15.32 3.63
CA THR A 181 -2.01 -15.35 4.71
C THR A 181 -2.38 -14.37 5.82
N LEU A 182 -2.85 -13.16 5.47
CA LEU A 182 -3.31 -12.18 6.47
C LEU A 182 -4.61 -12.61 7.14
N CYS A 183 -5.58 -13.18 6.41
CA CYS A 183 -6.81 -13.73 6.99
C CYS A 183 -6.49 -14.80 8.04
N ARG A 184 -5.56 -15.71 7.73
CA ARG A 184 -5.10 -16.75 8.66
C ARG A 184 -4.50 -16.14 9.92
N TYR A 185 -3.62 -15.15 9.76
CA TYR A 185 -3.00 -14.43 10.87
C TYR A 185 -4.04 -13.68 11.74
N ALA A 186 -4.97 -12.95 11.10
CA ALA A 186 -6.04 -12.23 11.77
C ALA A 186 -6.91 -13.17 12.62
N ARG A 187 -7.29 -14.32 12.07
CA ARG A 187 -8.08 -15.34 12.77
C ARG A 187 -7.30 -15.98 13.92
N GLU A 188 -6.15 -16.56 13.62
CA GLU A 188 -5.46 -17.48 14.53
C GLU A 188 -4.69 -16.74 15.62
N ARG A 189 -4.12 -15.57 15.28
CA ARG A 189 -3.22 -14.84 16.17
C ARG A 189 -3.83 -13.59 16.77
N LEU A 190 -4.57 -12.83 15.98
CA LEU A 190 -5.25 -11.61 16.45
C LEU A 190 -6.65 -11.88 16.99
N ARG A 191 -7.20 -13.09 16.74
CA ARG A 191 -8.54 -13.50 17.19
C ARG A 191 -9.65 -12.57 16.68
N MET A 192 -9.44 -11.95 15.53
CA MET A 192 -10.46 -11.16 14.84
C MET A 192 -11.60 -12.07 14.39
N HIS A 193 -12.83 -11.56 14.51
CA HIS A 193 -14.05 -12.19 14.05
C HIS A 193 -14.28 -11.96 12.55
N GLN A 194 -13.89 -10.80 12.01
CA GLN A 194 -14.18 -10.44 10.63
C GLN A 194 -13.19 -9.44 10.06
N LEU A 195 -13.08 -9.42 8.73
CA LEU A 195 -12.40 -8.38 7.97
C LEU A 195 -13.37 -7.77 6.96
N TRP A 196 -13.17 -6.50 6.61
CA TRP A 196 -13.97 -5.83 5.59
C TRP A 196 -13.09 -4.98 4.67
N CYS A 197 -13.56 -4.69 3.47
CA CYS A 197 -12.89 -3.77 2.55
C CYS A 197 -13.91 -2.96 1.76
N ASN A 198 -13.47 -1.79 1.32
CA ASN A 198 -14.19 -0.95 0.38
C ASN A 198 -13.47 -0.98 -0.96
N VAL A 199 -14.22 -1.14 -2.04
CA VAL A 199 -13.68 -1.26 -3.39
C VAL A 199 -14.57 -0.44 -4.32
N GLY A 200 -13.98 0.46 -5.10
CA GLY A 200 -14.71 1.17 -6.16
C GLY A 200 -15.39 0.19 -7.11
N ALA A 201 -16.63 0.50 -7.53
CA ALA A 201 -17.45 -0.41 -8.33
C ALA A 201 -16.83 -0.78 -9.68
N GLU A 202 -15.96 0.08 -10.22
CA GLU A 202 -15.22 -0.13 -11.47
C GLU A 202 -13.93 -0.94 -11.28
N ASN A 203 -13.46 -1.13 -10.05
CA ASN A 203 -12.26 -1.90 -9.77
C ASN A 203 -12.57 -3.41 -9.75
N GLU A 204 -12.81 -3.95 -10.94
CA GLU A 204 -13.17 -5.35 -11.10
C GLU A 204 -12.07 -6.32 -10.62
N ALA A 205 -10.80 -5.91 -10.71
CA ALA A 205 -9.68 -6.73 -10.27
C ALA A 205 -9.74 -7.00 -8.76
N SER A 206 -9.91 -5.97 -7.94
CA SER A 206 -10.09 -6.10 -6.49
C SER A 206 -11.40 -6.81 -6.14
N LEU A 207 -12.50 -6.50 -6.84
CA LEU A 207 -13.78 -7.18 -6.62
C LEU A 207 -13.68 -8.69 -6.88
N ARG A 208 -13.02 -9.11 -7.96
CA ARG A 208 -12.76 -10.53 -8.28
C ARG A 208 -11.87 -11.17 -7.22
N LEU A 209 -10.79 -10.50 -6.80
CA LEU A 209 -9.89 -10.96 -5.75
C LEU A 209 -10.66 -11.26 -4.46
N PHE A 210 -11.34 -10.26 -3.89
CA PHE A 210 -11.99 -10.41 -2.59
C PHE A 210 -13.16 -11.39 -2.64
N ARG A 211 -14.00 -11.35 -3.68
CA ARG A 211 -15.09 -12.33 -3.86
C ARG A 211 -14.56 -13.75 -3.99
N GLY A 212 -13.49 -13.95 -4.77
CA GLY A 212 -12.83 -15.25 -4.92
C GLY A 212 -12.27 -15.81 -3.61
N LEU A 213 -11.88 -14.93 -2.69
CA LEU A 213 -11.39 -15.29 -1.35
C LEU A 213 -12.51 -15.38 -0.30
N GLY A 214 -13.78 -15.37 -0.71
CA GLY A 214 -14.93 -15.57 0.17
C GLY A 214 -15.41 -14.32 0.90
N PHE A 215 -14.95 -13.12 0.52
CA PHE A 215 -15.62 -11.89 0.94
C PHE A 215 -16.96 -11.75 0.21
N ARG A 216 -17.98 -11.26 0.91
CA ARG A 216 -19.33 -11.05 0.39
C ARG A 216 -19.66 -9.58 0.40
N GLU A 217 -20.29 -9.11 -0.67
CA GLU A 217 -20.84 -7.75 -0.75
C GLU A 217 -21.96 -7.58 0.27
N ILE A 218 -21.87 -6.53 1.08
CA ILE A 218 -22.82 -6.21 2.16
C ILE A 218 -23.44 -4.82 2.00
N GLY A 219 -22.92 -4.00 1.10
CA GLY A 219 -23.44 -2.67 0.88
C GLY A 219 -22.85 -2.02 -0.36
N ARG A 220 -23.57 -1.01 -0.84
CA ARG A 220 -23.16 -0.12 -1.93
C ARG A 220 -23.42 1.31 -1.52
N LYS A 221 -22.38 2.14 -1.55
CA LYS A 221 -22.49 3.58 -1.37
C LYS A 221 -22.53 4.21 -2.76
N ARG A 222 -23.62 4.90 -3.08
CA ARG A 222 -23.81 5.53 -4.39
C ARG A 222 -23.16 6.89 -4.43
N ASP A 223 -22.59 7.24 -5.58
CA ASP A 223 -21.92 8.53 -5.81
C ASP A 223 -20.92 8.87 -4.68
N TRP A 224 -20.12 7.89 -4.27
CA TRP A 224 -19.28 7.97 -3.07
C TRP A 224 -17.85 8.41 -3.38
N LEU A 225 -17.28 7.87 -4.47
CA LEU A 225 -15.90 8.11 -4.86
C LEU A 225 -15.85 9.22 -5.90
N TRP A 226 -15.10 10.28 -5.64
CA TRP A 226 -14.88 11.34 -6.62
C TRP A 226 -13.71 11.00 -7.55
N THR A 227 -13.90 11.22 -8.85
CA THR A 227 -12.86 11.16 -9.87
C THR A 227 -12.95 12.40 -10.77
N PRO A 228 -11.90 12.71 -11.56
CA PRO A 228 -11.98 13.78 -12.56
C PRO A 228 -13.13 13.61 -13.58
N ASP A 229 -13.56 12.36 -13.83
CA ASP A 229 -14.63 12.01 -14.77
C ASP A 229 -16.03 12.00 -14.12
N GLY A 230 -16.13 12.18 -12.81
CA GLY A 230 -17.39 12.21 -12.06
C GLY A 230 -17.36 11.37 -10.78
N TYR A 231 -18.53 11.15 -10.19
CA TYR A 231 -18.68 10.30 -9.01
C TYR A 231 -18.94 8.84 -9.41
N GLY A 232 -18.30 7.92 -8.70
CA GLY A 232 -18.49 6.48 -8.81
C GLY A 232 -19.00 5.84 -7.52
N ASP A 233 -19.56 4.64 -7.64
CA ASP A 233 -20.06 3.87 -6.51
C ASP A 233 -18.91 3.16 -5.77
N GLU A 234 -19.08 2.96 -4.47
CA GLU A 234 -18.19 2.13 -3.64
C GLU A 234 -18.94 0.88 -3.16
N ILE A 235 -18.29 -0.28 -3.26
CA ILE A 235 -18.80 -1.57 -2.83
C ILE A 235 -18.11 -1.96 -1.52
N MET A 236 -18.91 -2.20 -0.49
CA MET A 236 -18.43 -2.71 0.79
C MET A 236 -18.54 -4.24 0.79
N LEU A 237 -17.43 -4.93 1.07
CA LEU A 237 -17.38 -6.37 1.23
C LEU A 237 -16.91 -6.75 2.63
N GLN A 238 -17.38 -7.89 3.14
CA GLN A 238 -16.91 -8.45 4.42
C GLN A 238 -16.64 -9.94 4.32
N LYS A 239 -15.75 -10.44 5.18
CA LYS A 239 -15.52 -11.86 5.41
C LYS A 239 -15.55 -12.14 6.92
N ILE A 240 -16.41 -13.07 7.32
CA ILE A 240 -16.34 -13.66 8.66
C ILE A 240 -15.21 -14.69 8.68
N LEU A 241 -14.33 -14.60 9.68
CA LEU A 241 -13.20 -15.48 9.85
C LEU A 241 -13.63 -16.70 10.68
N GLU A 242 -13.91 -17.83 10.00
CA GLU A 242 -14.24 -19.12 10.61
C GLU A 242 -13.00 -19.96 10.95
#